data_AF-A0A849UBW2-F1
#
_entry.id   AF-A0A849UBW2-F1
#
_cell.length_a   1.000
_cell.length_b   1.000
_cell.length_c   1.000
_cell.angle_alpha   90.00
_cell.angle_beta   90.00
_cell.angle_gamma   90.00
#
_symmetry.space_group_name_H-M   'P 1'
#
loop_
_entity.id
_entity.type
_entity.pdbx_description
1 polymer ?
#
loop_
_entity_poly.entity_id
_entity_poly.type
_entity_poly.pdbx_seq_one_letter_code
_entity_poly.pdbx_strand_id
1 'polypeptide(L)'
;MPTDTYRLLWQHSDRQFDARDACKWMVGVLRIAMDHDCEEPLGNELLATVEQHQPLPTLKALQERYLSKYPVPSIPARQHDLGGYDHLLQGSWYLPEVGHA
;
A
#
# COMPACT_ATOMS: atom_id res chain seq x y z
N MET A 1 -3.67 -22.17 6.66
CA MET A 1 -2.36 -22.85 6.50
C MET A 1 -1.95 -22.66 5.05
N PRO A 2 -0.69 -22.36 4.68
CA PRO A 2 -0.36 -22.09 3.28
C PRO A 2 -0.74 -23.31 2.43
N THR A 3 -1.74 -23.14 1.58
CA THR A 3 -2.30 -24.18 0.69
C THR A 3 -1.18 -24.75 -0.18
N ASP A 4 -1.25 -26.04 -0.56
CA ASP A 4 -0.23 -26.69 -1.41
C ASP A 4 0.11 -25.89 -2.69
N THR A 5 -0.87 -25.12 -3.19
CA THR A 5 -0.74 -24.13 -4.26
C THR A 5 0.42 -23.15 -4.04
N TYR A 6 0.55 -22.57 -2.84
CA TYR A 6 1.59 -21.58 -2.54
C TYR A 6 2.98 -22.21 -2.41
N ARG A 7 3.07 -23.48 -2.01
CA ARG A 7 4.35 -24.22 -2.00
C ARG A 7 4.85 -24.48 -3.42
N LEU A 8 3.95 -24.84 -4.34
CA LEU A 8 4.30 -24.98 -5.75
C LEU A 8 4.75 -23.64 -6.33
N LEU A 9 3.99 -22.57 -6.07
CA LEU A 9 4.40 -21.22 -6.48
C LEU A 9 5.77 -20.85 -5.94
N TRP A 10 6.10 -21.16 -4.68
CA TRP A 10 7.44 -20.93 -4.12
C TRP A 10 8.54 -21.62 -4.94
N GLN A 11 8.38 -22.90 -5.25
CA GLN A 11 9.39 -23.65 -6.03
C GLN A 11 9.61 -23.07 -7.42
N HIS A 12 8.55 -22.56 -8.06
CA HIS A 12 8.66 -21.90 -9.35
C HIS A 12 9.29 -20.51 -9.24
N SER A 13 8.93 -19.75 -8.20
CA SER A 13 9.49 -18.42 -7.93
C SER A 13 10.99 -18.47 -7.66
N ASP A 14 11.42 -19.43 -6.83
CA ASP A 14 12.83 -19.63 -6.44
C ASP A 14 13.71 -20.05 -7.63
N ARG A 15 13.12 -20.69 -8.65
CA ARG A 15 13.80 -21.00 -9.91
C ARG A 15 13.85 -19.83 -10.90
N GLN A 16 12.87 -18.94 -10.86
CA GLN A 16 12.75 -17.83 -11.83
C GLN A 16 13.48 -16.56 -11.36
N PHE A 17 13.47 -16.27 -10.06
CA PHE A 17 14.04 -15.05 -9.48
C PHE A 17 15.23 -15.36 -8.58
N ASP A 18 16.10 -14.38 -8.37
CA ASP A 18 17.13 -14.47 -7.33
C ASP A 18 16.48 -14.62 -5.95
N ALA A 19 17.14 -15.32 -5.02
CA ALA A 19 16.60 -15.68 -3.71
C ALA A 19 15.97 -14.49 -2.94
N ARG A 20 16.56 -13.29 -3.06
CA ARG A 20 16.04 -12.07 -2.43
C ARG A 20 14.72 -11.61 -3.04
N ASP A 21 14.61 -11.69 -4.35
CA ASP A 21 13.43 -11.24 -5.08
C ASP A 21 12.32 -12.29 -5.07
N ALA A 22 12.66 -13.59 -5.08
CA ALA A 22 11.71 -14.67 -4.81
C ALA A 22 11.04 -14.52 -3.43
N CYS A 23 11.83 -14.21 -2.39
CA CYS A 23 11.31 -13.96 -1.04
C CYS A 23 10.35 -12.75 -1.02
N LYS A 24 10.76 -11.61 -1.60
CA LYS A 24 9.90 -10.42 -1.69
C LYS A 24 8.62 -10.71 -2.48
N TRP A 25 8.75 -11.44 -3.58
CA TRP A 25 7.63 -11.80 -4.43
C TRP A 25 6.62 -12.64 -3.65
N MET A 26 7.06 -13.70 -2.96
CA MET A 26 6.18 -14.58 -2.19
C MET A 26 5.46 -13.83 -1.07
N VAL A 27 6.18 -13.03 -0.28
CA VAL A 27 5.58 -12.22 0.79
C VAL A 27 4.59 -11.21 0.21
N GLY A 28 4.91 -10.60 -0.94
CA GLY A 28 4.02 -9.68 -1.62
C GLY A 28 2.74 -10.34 -2.12
N VAL A 29 2.84 -11.55 -2.69
CA VAL A 29 1.69 -12.34 -3.12
C VAL A 29 0.79 -12.71 -1.93
N LEU A 30 1.38 -13.22 -0.84
CA LEU A 30 0.63 -13.55 0.38
C LEU A 30 -0.06 -12.32 0.98
N ARG A 31 0.61 -11.16 0.93
CA ARG A 31 0.01 -9.90 1.39
C ARG A 31 -1.19 -9.49 0.52
N ILE A 32 -1.07 -9.56 -0.80
CA ILE A 32 -2.19 -9.24 -1.70
C ILE A 32 -3.36 -10.20 -1.47
N ALA A 33 -3.06 -11.49 -1.28
CA ALA A 33 -4.06 -12.51 -0.99
C ALA A 33 -4.86 -12.19 0.29
N MET A 34 -4.15 -11.79 1.35
CA MET A 34 -4.72 -11.36 2.64
C MET A 34 -5.48 -10.02 2.54
N ASP A 35 -4.92 -9.01 1.88
CA ASP A 35 -5.50 -7.66 1.80
C ASP A 35 -6.84 -7.66 1.02
N HIS A 36 -7.04 -8.64 0.13
CA HIS A 36 -8.22 -8.74 -0.74
C HIS A 36 -9.08 -9.99 -0.50
N ASP A 37 -8.80 -10.78 0.55
CA ASP A 37 -9.50 -12.04 0.89
C ASP A 37 -9.64 -12.99 -0.33
N CYS A 38 -8.60 -13.06 -1.15
CA CYS A 38 -8.64 -13.72 -2.47
C CYS A 38 -7.58 -14.82 -2.63
N GLU A 39 -7.26 -15.52 -1.54
CA GLU A 39 -6.23 -16.56 -1.48
C GLU A 39 -6.42 -17.66 -2.56
N GLU A 40 -7.59 -18.28 -2.61
CA GLU A 40 -7.87 -19.35 -3.59
C GLU A 40 -7.84 -18.87 -5.06
N PRO A 41 -8.57 -17.81 -5.46
CA PRO A 41 -8.59 -17.39 -6.87
C PRO A 41 -7.23 -16.86 -7.35
N LEU A 42 -6.49 -16.12 -6.50
CA LEU A 42 -5.14 -15.65 -6.85
C LEU A 42 -4.16 -16.80 -6.98
N GLY A 43 -4.17 -17.74 -6.03
CA GLY A 43 -3.31 -18.92 -6.05
C GLY A 43 -3.55 -19.77 -7.30
N ASN A 44 -4.81 -20.02 -7.65
CA ASN A 44 -5.17 -20.82 -8.82
C ASN A 44 -4.81 -20.13 -10.14
N GLU A 45 -4.96 -18.81 -10.25
CA GLU A 45 -4.59 -18.07 -11.46
C GLU A 45 -3.08 -18.10 -11.72
N LEU A 46 -2.29 -17.89 -10.66
CA LEU A 46 -0.84 -17.99 -10.74
C LEU A 46 -0.39 -19.42 -11.05
N LEU A 47 -1.06 -20.43 -10.47
CA LEU A 47 -0.76 -21.84 -10.76
C LEU A 47 -1.08 -22.19 -12.22
N ALA A 48 -2.23 -21.75 -12.74
CA ALA A 48 -2.59 -21.94 -14.14
C ALA A 48 -1.58 -21.29 -15.11
N THR A 49 -1.00 -20.15 -14.73
CA THR A 49 0.06 -19.48 -15.49
C THR A 49 1.32 -20.36 -15.57
N VAL A 50 1.68 -20.99 -14.44
CA VAL A 50 2.80 -21.93 -14.37
C VAL A 50 2.53 -23.19 -15.21
N GLU A 51 1.32 -23.75 -15.13
CA GLU A 51 0.92 -24.92 -15.94
C GLU A 51 0.97 -24.64 -17.44
N GLN A 52 0.65 -23.39 -17.83
CA GLN A 52 0.77 -22.91 -19.20
C GLN A 52 2.22 -22.60 -19.62
N HIS A 53 3.21 -22.92 -18.79
CA HIS A 53 4.64 -22.64 -19.01
C HIS A 53 4.92 -21.15 -19.24
N GLN A 54 4.06 -20.27 -18.73
CA GLN A 54 4.29 -18.83 -18.77
C GLN A 54 5.10 -18.38 -17.55
N PRO A 55 5.97 -17.38 -17.71
CA PRO A 55 6.73 -16.84 -16.59
C PRO A 55 5.78 -16.19 -15.57
N LEU A 56 6.10 -16.35 -14.28
CA LEU A 56 5.34 -15.69 -13.22
C LEU A 56 5.40 -14.17 -13.40
N PRO A 57 4.27 -13.47 -13.22
CA PRO A 57 4.23 -12.02 -13.33
C PRO A 57 5.11 -11.38 -12.26
N THR A 58 5.71 -10.24 -12.58
CA THR A 58 6.51 -9.50 -11.59
C THR A 58 5.65 -9.00 -10.44
N LEU A 59 6.24 -8.82 -9.26
CA LEU A 59 5.52 -8.32 -8.09
C LEU A 59 4.86 -6.96 -8.37
N LYS A 60 5.52 -6.09 -9.15
CA LYS A 60 4.98 -4.79 -9.54
C LYS A 60 3.72 -4.92 -10.39
N ALA A 61 3.67 -5.87 -11.33
CA ALA A 61 2.49 -6.10 -12.15
C ALA A 61 1.31 -6.63 -11.32
N LEU A 62 1.58 -7.53 -10.36
CA LEU A 62 0.56 -7.99 -9.41
C LEU A 62 0.05 -6.84 -8.53
N GLN A 63 0.95 -6.03 -7.99
CA GLN A 63 0.59 -4.84 -7.22
C GLN A 63 -0.25 -3.86 -8.04
N GLU A 64 0.12 -3.56 -9.28
CA GLU A 64 -0.69 -2.69 -10.14
C GLU A 64 -2.08 -3.28 -10.42
N ARG A 65 -2.23 -4.60 -10.57
CA ARG A 65 -3.52 -5.23 -10.83
C ARG A 65 -4.45 -5.20 -9.62
N TYR A 66 -3.92 -5.47 -8.42
CA TYR A 66 -4.72 -5.59 -7.20
C TYR A 66 -4.81 -4.29 -6.39
N LEU A 67 -3.74 -3.49 -6.35
CA LEU A 67 -3.68 -2.22 -5.63
C LEU A 67 -4.08 -1.01 -6.50
N SER A 68 -4.59 -1.23 -7.73
CA SER A 68 -4.93 -0.11 -8.61
C SER A 68 -6.04 0.77 -8.05
N LYS A 69 -5.57 1.91 -7.54
CA LYS A 69 -6.15 3.25 -7.52
C LYS A 69 -7.61 3.31 -7.09
N TYR A 70 -7.80 3.23 -5.77
CA TYR A 70 -8.78 4.14 -5.18
C TYR A 70 -8.49 5.55 -5.72
N PRO A 71 -9.47 6.26 -6.29
CA PRO A 71 -9.28 7.65 -6.64
C PRO A 71 -8.88 8.36 -5.34
N VAL A 72 -7.62 8.78 -5.25
CA VAL A 72 -7.17 9.62 -4.15
C VAL A 72 -8.11 10.81 -4.17
N PRO A 73 -8.93 11.02 -3.13
CA PRO A 73 -9.85 12.14 -3.15
C PRO A 73 -9.01 13.39 -3.31
N SER A 74 -9.34 14.19 -4.33
CA SER A 74 -8.74 15.51 -4.47
C SER A 74 -9.20 16.33 -3.28
N ILE A 75 -8.40 16.34 -2.20
CA ILE A 75 -8.65 17.16 -1.03
C ILE A 75 -8.23 18.57 -1.46
N PRO A 76 -9.17 19.50 -1.70
CA PRO A 76 -8.78 20.87 -2.02
C PRO A 76 -7.98 21.40 -0.83
N ALA A 77 -6.76 21.86 -1.09
CA ALA A 77 -5.96 22.52 -0.08
C ALA A 77 -6.72 23.78 0.36
N ARG A 78 -7.37 23.71 1.53
CA ARG A 78 -8.02 24.87 2.14
C ARG A 78 -6.92 25.67 2.84
N GLN A 79 -6.30 26.59 2.11
CA GLN A 79 -5.46 27.60 2.73
C GLN A 79 -6.37 28.55 3.51
N HIS A 80 -6.17 28.65 4.82
CA HIS A 80 -6.88 29.62 5.64
C HIS A 80 -6.49 31.04 5.20
N ASP A 81 -7.47 31.94 5.21
CA ASP A 81 -7.22 33.36 4.98
C ASP A 81 -6.24 33.91 6.03
N LEU A 82 -5.25 34.68 5.57
CA LEU A 82 -4.21 35.22 6.45
C LEU A 82 -4.79 36.21 7.47
N GLY A 83 -5.84 36.94 7.10
CA GLY A 83 -6.55 37.85 8.02
C GLY A 83 -7.26 37.12 9.18
N GLY A 84 -7.59 35.84 9.01
CA GLY A 84 -8.09 34.99 10.10
C GLY A 84 -7.03 34.75 11.19
N TYR A 85 -5.74 34.70 10.82
CA TYR A 85 -4.66 34.63 11.81
C TYR A 85 -4.48 35.95 12.54
N ASP A 86 -4.65 37.10 11.88
CA ASP A 86 -4.60 38.40 12.57
C ASP A 86 -5.65 38.50 13.67
N HIS A 87 -6.85 37.96 13.46
CA HIS A 87 -7.89 37.93 14.48
C HIS A 87 -7.58 36.98 15.64
N LEU A 88 -6.83 35.90 15.40
CA LEU A 88 -6.33 35.00 16.46
C LEU A 88 -5.19 35.64 17.26
N LEU A 89 -4.39 36.50 16.62
CA LEU A 89 -3.32 37.26 17.27
C LEU A 89 -3.85 38.50 18.02
N GLN A 90 -4.99 39.05 17.58
CA GLN A 90 -5.71 40.15 18.25
C GLN A 90 -6.53 39.68 19.46
N GLY A 91 -6.73 38.35 19.61
CA GLY A 91 -7.32 37.74 20.79
C GLY A 91 -6.37 37.79 21.98
N SER A 92 -6.30 38.92 22.68
CA SER A 92 -5.93 39.06 24.10
C SER A 92 -4.90 38.05 24.67
N TRP A 93 -3.72 37.92 24.04
CA TRP A 93 -2.54 37.29 24.67
C TRP A 93 -1.62 38.31 25.36
N TYR A 94 -1.91 39.60 25.21
CA TYR A 94 -1.31 40.67 25.99
C TYR A 94 -2.19 40.95 27.21
N LEU A 95 -1.89 40.29 28.33
CA LEU A 95 -2.07 40.92 29.63
C LEU A 95 -0.93 41.93 29.77
N PRO A 96 -1.17 43.26 29.77
CA PRO A 96 -0.18 44.17 30.29
C PRO A 96 -0.15 43.96 31.81
N GLU A 97 0.79 43.13 32.28
CA GLU A 97 1.24 43.28 33.64
C GLU A 97 2.00 44.61 33.77
N VAL A 98 1.88 45.22 34.95
CA VAL A 98 2.68 46.32 35.52
C VAL A 98 2.29 47.74 35.06
N GLY A 99 1.95 48.69 35.93
CA GLY A 99 2.00 48.71 37.38
C GLY A 99 1.37 49.95 38.01
N HIS A 100 1.22 49.85 39.32
CA HIS A 100 0.77 50.87 40.27
C HIS A 100 1.47 52.23 40.08
N ALA A 101 0.68 53.30 40.24
CA ALA A 101 1.14 54.60 40.73
C ALA A 101 0.25 54.98 41.92
#